data_AF-A0A529MJ79-F1
#
_entry.id   AF-A0A529MJ79-F1
#
_cell.length_a   1.000
_cell.length_b   1.000
_cell.length_c   1.000
_cell.angle_alpha   90.00
_cell.angle_beta   90.00
_cell.angle_gamma   90.00
#
_symmetry.space_group_name_H-M   'P 1'
#
loop_
_entity.id
_entity.type
_entity.pdbx_description
1 polymer ?
#
loop_
_entity_poly.entity_id
_entity_poly.type
_entity_poly.pdbx_seq_one_letter_code
_entity_poly.pdbx_strand_id
1 'polypeptide(L)'
;VKETYPHLNVSDVVGAVHLPLDGQCDPANIAMALAKGARQRGAAIVENVKVTKVHTKDGRVSGVSWAQGEEQGTIETDIVINCAGMWARELGRQNGVTIPLHACEHFYLVTEPIPG
;
A
#
# COMPACT_ATOMS: atom_id res chain seq x y z
N VAL A 1 -2.09 -30.64 -13.99
CA VAL A 1 -3.18 -29.80 -13.43
C VAL A 1 -3.93 -30.53 -12.33
N LYS A 2 -4.68 -31.60 -12.63
CA LYS A 2 -5.46 -32.35 -11.62
C LYS A 2 -4.66 -32.92 -10.45
N GLU A 3 -3.42 -33.35 -10.69
CA GLU A 3 -2.51 -33.81 -9.63
C GLU A 3 -2.18 -32.69 -8.62
N THR A 4 -2.07 -31.44 -9.08
CA THR A 4 -1.78 -30.26 -8.23
C THR A 4 -3.03 -29.67 -7.60
N TYR A 5 -4.17 -29.70 -8.30
CA TYR A 5 -5.43 -29.15 -7.81
C TYR A 5 -6.63 -30.00 -8.27
N PRO A 6 -7.10 -30.96 -7.44
CA PRO A 6 -8.06 -31.97 -7.87
C PRO A 6 -9.47 -31.41 -8.11
N HIS A 7 -9.83 -30.29 -7.49
CA HIS A 7 -11.19 -29.73 -7.56
C HIS A 7 -11.49 -28.93 -8.85
N LEU A 8 -10.49 -28.61 -9.69
CA LEU A 8 -10.72 -27.87 -10.94
C LEU A 8 -11.42 -28.72 -12.00
N ASN A 9 -12.44 -28.20 -12.70
CA ASN A 9 -12.85 -28.78 -13.98
C ASN A 9 -11.77 -28.48 -15.04
N VAL A 10 -11.35 -29.47 -15.82
CA VAL A 10 -10.24 -29.35 -16.79
C VAL A 10 -10.62 -29.77 -18.20
N SER A 11 -11.91 -29.96 -18.50
CA SER A 11 -12.40 -30.48 -19.79
C SER A 11 -11.99 -29.63 -21.00
N ASP A 12 -11.77 -28.33 -20.80
CA ASP A 12 -11.45 -27.33 -21.82
C ASP A 12 -10.08 -26.65 -21.59
N VAL A 13 -9.29 -27.14 -20.62
CA VAL A 13 -7.98 -26.56 -20.29
C VAL A 13 -6.92 -26.97 -21.32
N VAL A 14 -6.29 -25.98 -21.96
CA VAL A 14 -5.24 -26.18 -22.97
C VAL A 14 -3.80 -26.16 -22.41
N GLY A 15 -3.61 -25.64 -21.18
CA GLY A 15 -2.31 -25.51 -20.54
C GLY A 15 -2.40 -24.90 -19.14
N ALA A 16 -1.29 -24.93 -18.41
CA ALA A 16 -1.20 -24.37 -17.06
C ALA A 16 0.21 -23.84 -16.76
N VAL A 17 0.29 -22.84 -15.89
CA VAL A 17 1.54 -22.32 -15.31
C VAL A 17 1.48 -22.57 -13.80
N HIS A 18 2.55 -23.17 -13.26
CA HIS A 18 2.67 -23.46 -11.84
C HIS A 18 3.93 -22.81 -11.29
N LEU A 19 3.76 -21.99 -10.25
CA LEU A 19 4.81 -21.27 -9.56
C LEU A 19 4.91 -21.84 -8.13
N PRO A 20 5.79 -22.82 -7.87
CA PRO A 20 5.79 -23.59 -6.62
C PRO A 20 6.16 -22.79 -5.38
N LEU A 21 6.68 -21.57 -5.54
CA LEU A 21 7.08 -20.68 -4.45
C LEU A 21 6.05 -19.56 -4.20
N ASP A 22 5.01 -19.46 -5.02
CA ASP A 22 3.95 -18.46 -4.83
C ASP A 22 2.95 -18.93 -3.76
N GLY A 23 2.21 -17.96 -3.21
CA GLY A 23 1.21 -18.24 -2.19
C GLY A 23 0.36 -17.02 -1.87
N GLN A 24 -0.30 -17.09 -0.72
CA GLN A 24 -1.10 -16.00 -0.18
C GLN A 24 -0.51 -15.55 1.14
N CYS A 25 -0.76 -14.30 1.49
CA CYS A 25 -0.31 -13.74 2.74
C CYS A 25 -1.37 -12.83 3.34
N ASP A 26 -1.31 -12.66 4.65
CA ASP A 26 -2.12 -11.66 5.35
C ASP A 26 -1.41 -10.30 5.24
N PRO A 27 -1.95 -9.35 4.45
CA PRO A 27 -1.32 -8.07 4.22
C PRO A 27 -1.23 -7.22 5.49
N ALA A 28 -2.21 -7.32 6.40
CA ALA A 28 -2.22 -6.55 7.63
C ALA A 28 -1.09 -7.00 8.56
N ASN A 29 -0.94 -8.32 8.73
CA ASN A 29 0.13 -8.86 9.56
C ASN A 29 1.52 -8.62 8.95
N ILE A 30 1.67 -8.65 7.62
CA ILE A 30 2.93 -8.26 6.97
C ILE A 30 3.25 -6.79 7.26
N ALA A 31 2.29 -5.88 7.07
CA ALA A 31 2.50 -4.46 7.32
C ALA A 31 2.92 -4.21 8.78
N MET A 32 2.27 -4.88 9.73
CA MET A 32 2.62 -4.79 11.15
C MET A 32 4.00 -5.38 11.48
N ALA A 33 4.38 -6.49 10.84
CA ALA A 33 5.72 -7.08 11.00
C ALA A 33 6.81 -6.13 10.49
N LEU A 34 6.61 -5.50 9.33
CA LEU A 34 7.52 -4.50 8.76
C LEU A 34 7.58 -3.25 9.64
N ALA A 35 6.45 -2.74 10.12
CA ALA A 35 6.37 -1.60 11.02
C ALA A 35 7.13 -1.85 12.34
N LYS A 36 7.00 -3.06 12.90
CA LYS A 36 7.78 -3.47 14.09
C LYS A 36 9.28 -3.47 13.79
N GLY A 37 9.70 -4.04 12.67
CA GLY A 37 11.11 -4.06 12.27
C GLY A 37 11.68 -2.65 12.04
N ALA A 38 10.90 -1.75 11.46
CA ALA A 38 11.29 -0.35 11.26
C ALA A 38 11.47 0.39 12.60
N ARG A 39 10.51 0.26 13.53
CA ARG A 39 10.60 0.84 14.89
C ARG A 39 11.83 0.32 15.65
N GLN A 40 12.11 -0.98 15.56
CA GLN A 40 13.31 -1.58 16.18
C GLN A 40 14.63 -1.02 15.62
N ARG A 41 14.60 -0.47 14.41
CA ARG A 41 15.75 0.18 13.76
C ARG A 41 15.72 1.71 13.88
N GLY A 42 14.86 2.25 14.74
CA GLY A 42 14.79 3.68 15.06
C GLY A 42 13.84 4.51 14.21
N ALA A 43 13.05 3.91 13.32
CA ALA A 43 12.05 4.67 12.57
C ALA A 43 10.87 5.10 13.48
N ALA A 44 10.45 6.36 13.35
CA ALA A 44 9.20 6.83 13.94
C ALA A 44 8.02 6.52 13.00
N ILE A 45 6.95 5.96 13.56
CA ILE A 45 5.68 5.74 12.86
C ILE A 45 4.60 6.48 13.63
N VAL A 46 4.06 7.53 13.02
CA VAL A 46 3.02 8.37 13.61
C VAL A 46 1.74 8.20 12.81
N GLU A 47 0.73 7.63 13.45
CA GLU A 47 -0.56 7.28 12.85
C GLU A 47 -1.60 8.37 13.17
N ASN A 48 -2.72 8.38 12.44
CA ASN A 48 -3.76 9.40 12.56
C ASN A 48 -3.27 10.84 12.27
N VAL A 49 -2.16 10.98 11.56
CA VAL A 49 -1.57 12.26 11.15
C VAL A 49 -1.64 12.37 9.64
N LYS A 50 -2.38 13.36 9.14
CA LYS A 50 -2.55 13.60 7.71
C LYS A 50 -1.52 14.61 7.22
N VAL A 51 -0.72 14.24 6.22
CA VAL A 51 0.08 15.22 5.46
C VAL A 51 -0.86 16.06 4.59
N THR A 52 -0.76 17.38 4.70
CA THR A 52 -1.63 18.34 4.01
C THR A 52 -0.92 19.11 2.90
N LYS A 53 0.42 19.22 2.95
CA LYS A 53 1.23 19.91 1.94
C LYS A 53 2.68 19.43 2.00
N VAL A 54 3.35 19.38 0.84
CA VAL A 54 4.81 19.23 0.76
C VAL A 54 5.41 20.60 0.48
N HIS A 55 6.43 20.98 1.24
CA HIS A 55 7.10 22.27 1.09
C HIS A 55 8.31 22.14 0.19
N THR A 56 8.56 23.18 -0.60
CA THR A 56 9.76 23.28 -1.42
C THR A 56 10.45 24.62 -1.21
N LYS A 57 11.77 24.59 -1.24
CA LYS A 57 12.66 25.75 -1.19
C LYS A 57 13.76 25.55 -2.24
N ASP A 58 13.98 26.56 -3.07
CA ASP A 58 14.98 26.54 -4.14
C ASP A 58 14.88 25.30 -5.05
N GLY A 59 13.65 24.89 -5.36
CA GLY A 59 13.35 23.73 -6.22
C GLY A 59 13.55 22.36 -5.55
N ARG A 60 13.83 22.30 -4.25
CA ARG A 60 14.02 21.06 -3.48
C ARG A 60 12.97 20.95 -2.37
N VAL A 61 12.67 19.71 -1.97
CA VAL A 61 11.83 19.46 -0.79
C VAL A 61 12.49 20.06 0.45
N SER A 62 11.69 20.68 1.32
CA SER A 62 12.16 21.24 2.60
C SER A 62 11.33 20.79 3.80
N GLY A 63 10.22 20.07 3.59
CA GLY A 63 9.39 19.57 4.68
C GLY A 63 7.97 19.21 4.27
N VAL A 64 7.13 18.93 5.26
CA VAL A 64 5.69 18.70 5.11
C VAL A 64 4.89 19.44 6.18
N SER A 65 3.69 19.89 5.84
CA SER A 65 2.66 20.24 6.83
C SER A 65 1.81 19.03 7.15
N TRP A 66 1.38 18.92 8.40
CA TRP A 66 0.50 17.86 8.85
C TRP A 66 -0.63 18.38 9.74
N ALA A 67 -1.70 17.60 9.86
CA ALA A 67 -2.82 17.84 10.76
C ALA A 67 -3.26 16.56 11.47
N GLN A 68 -3.70 16.68 12.72
CA GLN A 68 -4.26 15.62 13.56
C GLN A 68 -5.39 16.21 14.42
N GLY A 69 -6.65 15.93 14.04
CA GLY A 69 -7.80 16.60 14.68
C GLY A 69 -7.74 18.11 14.46
N GLU A 70 -7.71 18.89 15.54
CA GLU A 70 -7.57 20.35 15.52
C GLU A 70 -6.11 20.82 15.53
N GLU A 71 -5.16 19.91 15.75
CA GLU A 71 -3.75 20.24 15.78
C GLU A 71 -3.15 20.24 14.37
N GLN A 72 -2.18 21.12 14.17
CA GLN A 72 -1.42 21.22 12.93
C GLN A 72 0.04 21.53 13.22
N GLY A 73 0.93 21.07 12.35
CA GLY A 73 2.35 21.28 12.50
C GLY A 73 3.13 21.12 11.21
N THR A 74 4.45 21.17 11.34
CA THR A 74 5.39 20.95 10.25
C THR A 74 6.47 19.97 10.66
N ILE A 75 6.99 19.23 9.70
CA ILE A 75 8.20 18.41 9.84
C ILE A 75 9.15 18.86 8.74
N GLU A 76 10.31 19.37 9.13
CA GLU A 76 11.39 19.71 8.20
C GLU A 76 12.10 18.42 7.75
N THR A 77 12.31 18.28 6.44
CA THR A 77 13.02 17.13 5.85
C THR A 77 13.50 17.48 4.45
N ASP A 78 14.66 16.93 4.06
CA ASP A 78 15.20 17.07 2.71
C ASP A 78 14.53 16.15 1.69
N ILE A 79 13.87 15.08 2.17
CA ILE A 79 13.28 14.03 1.33
C ILE A 79 11.88 13.67 1.82
N VAL A 80 10.96 13.56 0.87
CA VAL A 80 9.61 13.03 1.07
C VAL A 80 9.37 11.94 0.05
N ILE A 81 8.95 10.76 0.50
CA ILE A 81 8.57 9.63 -0.35
C ILE A 81 7.05 9.47 -0.27
N ASN A 82 6.36 9.63 -1.41
CA ASN A 82 4.91 9.51 -1.47
C ASN A 82 4.48 8.04 -1.61
N CYS A 83 4.08 7.43 -0.48
CA CYS A 83 3.54 6.07 -0.41
C CYS A 83 2.03 6.06 -0.11
N ALA A 84 1.29 7.10 -0.49
CA ALA A 84 -0.10 7.33 -0.04
C ALA A 84 -1.17 6.54 -0.82
N GLY A 85 -0.83 5.42 -1.48
CA GLY A 85 -1.78 4.56 -2.20
C GLY A 85 -2.69 5.35 -3.16
N MET A 86 -4.00 5.13 -3.08
CA MET A 86 -5.00 5.83 -3.91
C MET A 86 -5.02 7.35 -3.73
N TRP A 87 -4.56 7.86 -2.58
CA TRP A 87 -4.48 9.30 -2.30
C TRP A 87 -3.22 9.97 -2.86
N ALA A 88 -2.26 9.19 -3.35
CA ALA A 88 -1.00 9.72 -3.88
C ALA A 88 -1.23 10.78 -4.96
N ARG A 89 -2.23 10.58 -5.82
CA ARG A 89 -2.60 11.53 -6.88
C ARG A 89 -3.00 12.89 -6.36
N GLU A 90 -3.84 12.95 -5.33
CA GLU A 90 -4.32 14.21 -4.79
C GLU A 90 -3.16 14.97 -4.10
N LEU A 91 -2.31 14.28 -3.36
CA LEU A 91 -1.12 14.88 -2.77
C LEU A 91 -0.14 15.37 -3.86
N GLY A 92 0.09 14.59 -4.91
CA GLY A 92 0.96 15.00 -6.03
C GLY A 92 0.46 16.27 -6.71
N ARG A 93 -0.85 16.33 -7.02
CA ARG A 93 -1.49 17.47 -7.69
C ARG A 93 -1.32 18.78 -6.92
N GLN A 94 -1.43 18.74 -5.60
CA GLN A 94 -1.21 19.91 -4.73
C GLN A 94 0.22 20.46 -4.78
N ASN A 95 1.17 19.64 -5.25
CA ASN A 95 2.60 19.98 -5.32
C ASN A 95 3.11 20.02 -6.78
N GLY A 96 2.21 20.17 -7.77
CA GLY A 96 2.57 20.29 -9.18
C GLY A 96 3.08 19.00 -9.83
N VAL A 97 2.91 17.85 -9.18
CA VAL A 97 3.34 16.55 -9.69
C VAL A 97 2.13 15.78 -10.23
N THR A 98 2.21 15.36 -11.48
CA THR A 98 1.18 14.50 -12.08
C THR A 98 1.49 13.04 -11.77
N ILE A 99 0.61 12.39 -11.01
CA ILE A 99 0.66 10.95 -10.74
C ILE A 99 -0.50 10.28 -11.48
N PRO A 100 -0.23 9.50 -12.55
CA PRO A 100 -1.26 8.93 -13.42
C PRO A 100 -1.91 7.68 -12.79
N LEU A 101 -2.58 7.89 -11.66
CA LEU A 101 -3.29 6.87 -10.89
C LEU A 101 -4.80 7.10 -10.96
N HIS A 102 -5.59 6.02 -10.94
CA HIS A 102 -7.03 6.05 -10.75
C HIS A 102 -7.43 4.94 -9.78
N ALA A 103 -8.35 5.24 -8.85
CA ALA A 103 -8.87 4.24 -7.94
C ALA A 103 -9.91 3.38 -8.66
N CYS A 104 -9.86 2.07 -8.43
CA CYS A 104 -10.81 1.12 -9.00
C CYS A 104 -11.36 0.24 -7.89
N GLU A 105 -12.59 -0.22 -8.07
CA GLU A 105 -13.19 -1.21 -7.19
C GLU A 105 -12.72 -2.61 -7.60
N HIS A 106 -12.44 -3.44 -6.60
CA HIS A 106 -12.14 -4.85 -6.77
C HIS A 106 -12.86 -5.65 -5.69
N PHE A 107 -13.52 -6.73 -6.10
CA PHE A 107 -14.37 -7.53 -5.22
C PHE A 107 -13.83 -8.94 -5.10
N TYR A 108 -13.98 -9.51 -3.92
CA TYR A 108 -13.78 -10.93 -3.65
C TYR A 108 -14.91 -11.43 -2.74
N LEU A 109 -15.10 -12.74 -2.72
CA LEU A 109 -16.09 -13.40 -1.88
C LEU A 109 -15.39 -14.44 -1.01
N VAL A 110 -15.91 -14.60 0.20
CA VAL A 110 -15.51 -15.68 1.11
C VAL A 110 -16.74 -16.56 1.29
N THR A 111 -16.61 -17.85 1.00
CA THR A 111 -17.70 -18.81 1.14
C THR A 111 -17.77 -19.37 2.55
N GLU A 112 -18.84 -20.08 2.85
CA GLU A 112 -18.85 -21.02 3.96
C GLU A 112 -17.84 -22.18 3.73
N PRO A 113 -17.48 -22.94 4.78
CA PRO A 113 -16.65 -24.13 4.63
C PRO A 113 -17.26 -25.14 3.64
N ILE A 114 -16.44 -25.65 2.72
CA ILE A 114 -16.84 -26.70 1.77
C ILE A 114 -16.34 -28.04 2.29
N PRO A 115 -17.19 -29.09 2.40
CA PRO A 115 -16.75 -30.43 2.79
C PRO A 115 -15.73 -31.00 1.80
N GLY A 116 -14.57 -31.43 2.31
CA GLY A 116 -13.47 -31.97 1.52
C GLY A 116 -12.18 -32.09 2.31
#